data_AF-A0A6N8YB99-F1
#
_entry.id   AF-A0A6N8YB99-F1
#
_cell.length_a   1.000
_cell.length_b   1.000
_cell.length_c   1.000
_cell.angle_alpha   90.00
_cell.angle_beta   90.00
_cell.angle_gamma   90.00
#
_symmetry.space_group_name_H-M   'P 1'
#
loop_
_entity.id
_entity.type
_entity.pdbx_description
1 polymer ?
#
loop_
_entity_poly.entity_id
_entity_poly.type
_entity_poly.pdbx_seq_one_letter_code
_entity_poly.pdbx_strand_id
1 'polypeptide(L)'
;MRPEWEALRARARAVAEQGVVEYGRWSDSWINGHSKEFSKVLATEGFIGMTWPATFGGGGRPGIERIIMAEEMISVGAPIAASWFADRQMGPSIYSYGT
;
A
#
# COMPACT_ATOMS: atom_id res chain seq x y z
N MET A 1 -17.95 26.77 8.31
CA MET A 1 -17.64 25.32 8.41
C MET A 1 -18.28 24.83 9.70
N ARG A 2 -18.69 23.56 9.80
CA ARG A 2 -19.42 23.14 11.00
C ARG A 2 -18.49 23.22 12.23
N PRO A 3 -18.88 23.84 13.36
CA PRO A 3 -18.00 24.04 14.52
C PRO A 3 -17.35 22.74 15.02
N GLU A 4 -18.06 21.61 14.92
CA GLU A 4 -17.54 20.28 15.26
C GLU A 4 -16.36 19.84 14.37
N TRP A 5 -16.29 20.33 13.14
CA TRP A 5 -15.19 20.04 12.22
C TRP A 5 -13.96 20.91 12.51
N GLU A 6 -14.17 22.14 12.97
CA GLU A 6 -13.09 23.02 13.44
C GLU A 6 -12.47 22.48 14.73
N ALA A 7 -13.32 21.94 15.62
CA ALA A 7 -12.87 21.23 16.82
C ALA A 7 -12.11 19.94 16.48
N LEU A 8 -12.63 19.11 15.56
CA LEU A 8 -11.96 17.89 15.13
C LEU A 8 -10.58 18.18 14.53
N ARG A 9 -10.50 19.22 13.69
CA ARG A 9 -9.23 19.64 13.06
C ARG A 9 -8.22 20.12 14.09
N ALA A 10 -8.63 20.96 15.03
CA ALA A 10 -7.76 21.44 16.09
C ALA A 10 -7.25 20.28 16.95
N ARG A 11 -8.12 19.31 17.25
CA ARG A 11 -7.76 18.11 18.02
C ARG A 11 -6.79 17.20 17.26
N ALA A 12 -7.05 16.91 15.98
CA ALA A 12 -6.19 16.05 15.17
C ALA A 12 -4.78 16.63 15.03
N ARG A 13 -4.67 17.95 14.89
CA ARG A 13 -3.37 18.64 14.84
C ARG A 13 -2.60 18.49 16.14
N ALA A 14 -3.24 18.79 17.26
CA ALA A 14 -2.59 18.68 18.57
C ALA A 14 -2.11 17.24 18.85
N VAL A 15 -2.94 16.25 18.51
CA VAL A 15 -2.59 14.83 18.67
C VAL A 15 -1.40 14.44 17.78
N ALA A 16 -1.38 14.88 16.52
CA ALA A 16 -0.28 14.57 15.60
C ALA A 16 1.04 15.22 16.03
N GLU A 17 1.00 16.50 16.42
CA GLU A 17 2.19 17.24 16.89
C GLU A 17 2.75 16.62 18.17
N GLN A 18 1.88 16.29 19.11
CA GLN A 18 2.29 15.61 20.33
C GLN A 18 2.83 14.20 20.04
N GLY A 19 2.22 13.46 19.11
CA GLY A 19 2.71 12.14 18.73
C GLY A 19 4.12 12.19 18.13
N VAL A 20 4.43 13.19 17.31
CA VAL A 20 5.78 13.37 16.76
C VAL A 20 6.79 13.75 17.84
N VAL A 21 6.40 14.62 18.79
CA VAL A 21 7.27 15.04 19.88
C VAL A 21 7.55 13.91 20.86
N GLU A 22 6.51 13.20 21.27
CA GLU A 22 6.58 12.17 22.31
C GLU A 22 7.18 10.86 21.79
N TYR A 23 6.89 10.51 20.53
CA TYR A 23 7.27 9.22 19.97
C TYR A 23 8.32 9.33 18.87
N GLY A 24 8.68 10.52 18.42
CA GLY A 24 9.62 10.68 17.32
C GLY A 24 9.04 10.22 15.98
N ARG A 25 9.90 10.12 14.97
CA ARG A 25 9.55 9.69 13.61
C ARG A 25 10.59 8.67 13.16
N TRP A 26 10.16 7.56 12.58
CA TRP A 26 11.05 6.51 12.08
C TRP A 26 10.90 6.33 10.58
N SER A 27 12.00 5.90 9.94
CA SER A 27 12.03 5.53 8.53
C SER A 27 11.27 4.22 8.37
N ASP A 28 10.06 4.27 7.84
CA ASP A 28 9.24 3.10 7.53
C ASP A 28 10.03 2.11 6.65
N SER A 29 10.54 1.02 7.23
CA SER A 29 11.18 -0.05 6.46
C SER A 29 10.17 -0.89 5.65
N TRP A 30 8.87 -0.71 5.89
CA TRP A 30 7.79 -1.29 5.08
C TRP A 30 7.63 -0.52 3.76
N ILE A 31 7.56 0.82 3.80
CA ILE A 31 7.62 1.67 2.61
C ILE A 31 9.08 2.09 2.45
N ASN A 32 9.95 1.11 2.21
CA ASN A 32 11.34 1.39 1.91
C ASN A 32 11.46 1.91 0.47
N GLY A 33 10.86 3.06 0.22
CA GLY A 33 10.91 3.79 -1.03
C GLY A 33 9.85 3.43 -2.06
N HIS A 34 9.74 4.35 -3.02
CA HIS A 34 8.97 4.23 -4.24
C HIS A 34 9.96 4.03 -5.40
N SER A 35 9.79 2.96 -6.20
CA SER A 35 10.59 2.74 -7.42
C SER A 35 9.70 2.30 -8.57
N LYS A 36 9.61 3.12 -9.62
CA LYS A 36 8.84 2.81 -10.83
C LYS A 36 9.50 1.67 -11.62
N GLU A 37 10.82 1.68 -11.66
CA GLU A 37 11.66 0.69 -12.33
C GLU A 37 11.49 -0.66 -11.65
N PHE A 38 11.49 -0.71 -10.32
CA PHE A 38 11.24 -1.93 -9.59
C PHE A 38 9.80 -2.43 -9.78
N SER A 39 8.80 -1.54 -9.85
CA SER A 39 7.44 -1.96 -10.24
C SER A 39 7.37 -2.60 -11.62
N LYS A 40 8.21 -2.19 -12.59
CA LYS A 40 8.30 -2.92 -13.87
C LYS A 40 8.89 -4.31 -13.71
N VAL A 41 9.89 -4.49 -12.85
CA VAL A 41 10.43 -5.82 -12.51
C VAL A 41 9.33 -6.68 -11.89
N LEU A 42 8.60 -6.16 -10.89
CA LEU A 42 7.46 -6.87 -10.29
C LEU A 42 6.37 -7.21 -11.30
N ALA A 43 6.09 -6.34 -12.27
CA ALA A 43 5.15 -6.62 -13.35
C ALA A 43 5.64 -7.75 -14.26
N THR A 44 6.92 -7.75 -14.63
CA THR A 44 7.53 -8.81 -15.46
C THR A 44 7.51 -10.18 -14.76
N GLU A 45 7.74 -10.22 -13.44
CA GLU A 45 7.65 -11.43 -12.63
C GLU A 45 6.20 -11.88 -12.33
N GLY A 46 5.20 -11.10 -12.72
CA GLY A 46 3.79 -11.37 -12.42
C GLY A 46 3.42 -11.16 -10.94
N PHE A 47 4.22 -10.40 -10.19
CA PHE A 47 4.01 -10.12 -8.77
C PHE A 47 3.01 -8.98 -8.50
N ILE A 48 2.61 -8.25 -9.55
CA ILE A 48 1.49 -7.30 -9.50
C ILE A 48 0.23 -8.01 -10.00
N GLY A 49 -0.86 -7.90 -9.24
CA GLY A 49 -2.14 -8.53 -9.58
C GLY A 49 -2.13 -10.05 -9.42
N MET A 50 -1.21 -10.61 -8.61
CA MET A 50 -1.06 -12.08 -8.44
C MET A 50 -2.40 -12.77 -8.17
N THR A 51 -3.24 -12.19 -7.32
CA THR A 51 -4.52 -12.76 -6.89
C THR A 51 -5.72 -12.19 -7.64
N TRP A 52 -5.51 -11.21 -8.52
CA TRP A 52 -6.62 -10.65 -9.29
C TRP A 52 -7.20 -11.72 -10.22
N PRO A 53 -8.50 -11.69 -10.53
CA PRO A 53 -9.09 -12.64 -11.46
C PRO A 53 -8.43 -12.56 -12.83
N ALA A 54 -8.20 -13.72 -13.47
CA ALA A 54 -7.57 -13.80 -14.79
C ALA A 54 -8.36 -13.03 -15.87
N THR A 55 -9.69 -12.91 -15.72
CA THR A 55 -10.55 -12.11 -16.61
C THR A 55 -10.20 -10.62 -16.63
N PHE A 56 -9.52 -10.13 -15.59
CA PHE A 56 -9.02 -8.76 -15.50
C PHE A 56 -7.50 -8.66 -15.71
N GLY A 57 -6.88 -9.69 -16.30
CA GLY A 57 -5.45 -9.75 -16.55
C GLY A 57 -4.61 -10.10 -15.32
N GLY A 58 -5.24 -10.57 -14.24
CA GLY A 58 -4.57 -11.01 -13.02
C GLY A 58 -3.98 -12.41 -13.11
N GLY A 59 -3.17 -12.76 -12.11
CA GLY A 59 -2.52 -14.07 -12.04
C GLY A 59 -3.44 -15.22 -11.60
N GLY A 60 -4.61 -14.92 -11.00
CA GLY A 60 -5.52 -15.93 -10.45
C GLY A 60 -4.88 -16.84 -9.38
N ARG A 61 -3.75 -16.43 -8.79
CA ARG A 61 -2.95 -17.22 -7.86
C ARG A 61 -3.63 -17.29 -6.49
N PRO A 62 -3.44 -18.38 -5.73
CA PRO A 62 -3.89 -18.46 -4.34
C PRO A 62 -3.33 -17.33 -3.47
N GLY A 63 -4.14 -16.83 -2.53
CA GLY A 63 -3.72 -15.74 -1.63
C GLY A 63 -2.45 -16.03 -0.82
N ILE A 64 -2.19 -17.29 -0.48
CA ILE A 64 -0.97 -17.70 0.23
C ILE A 64 0.31 -17.34 -0.52
N GLU A 65 0.30 -17.39 -1.85
CA GLU A 65 1.48 -17.05 -2.64
C GLU A 65 1.78 -15.55 -2.63
N ARG A 66 0.73 -14.72 -2.60
CA ARG A 66 0.88 -13.27 -2.46
C ARG A 66 1.44 -12.87 -1.10
N ILE A 67 1.12 -13.65 -0.06
CA ILE A 67 1.68 -13.50 1.28
C ILE A 67 3.16 -13.87 1.29
N ILE A 68 3.54 -14.99 0.66
CA ILE A 68 4.96 -15.38 0.54
C ILE A 68 5.76 -14.28 -0.18
N MET A 69 5.27 -13.77 -1.32
CA MET A 69 5.92 -12.67 -2.03
C MET A 69 5.99 -11.38 -1.19
N ALA A 70 4.91 -11.05 -0.45
CA ALA A 70 4.89 -9.90 0.47
C ALA A 70 6.01 -9.99 1.50
N GLU A 71 6.14 -11.15 2.14
CA GLU A 71 7.08 -11.38 3.23
C GLU A 71 8.52 -11.21 2.77
N GLU A 72 8.90 -11.86 1.66
CA GLU A 72 10.24 -11.75 1.10
C GLU A 72 10.60 -10.30 0.68
N MET A 73 9.64 -9.56 0.11
CA MET A 73 9.88 -8.17 -0.28
C MET A 73 10.00 -7.24 0.93
N ILE A 74 9.18 -7.43 1.96
CA ILE A 74 9.20 -6.59 3.17
C ILE A 74 10.42 -6.92 4.03
N SER A 75 10.84 -8.19 4.12
CA SER A 75 11.94 -8.63 4.99
C SER A 75 13.27 -7.96 4.66
N VAL A 76 13.52 -7.68 3.37
CA VAL A 76 14.71 -6.97 2.89
C VAL A 76 14.47 -5.48 2.63
N GLY A 77 13.23 -5.01 2.83
CA GLY A 77 12.83 -3.62 2.54
C GLY A 77 12.94 -3.28 1.05
N ALA A 78 12.38 -4.11 0.18
CA ALA A 78 12.31 -3.84 -1.26
C ALA A 78 11.39 -2.62 -1.55
N PRO A 79 11.69 -1.81 -2.58
CA PRO A 79 10.99 -0.55 -2.85
C PRO A 79 9.65 -0.74 -3.58
N ILE A 80 8.71 -1.39 -2.91
CA ILE A 80 7.44 -1.87 -3.47
C ILE A 80 6.30 -0.86 -3.42
N ALA A 81 6.49 0.30 -2.78
CA ALA A 81 5.39 1.23 -2.49
C ALA A 81 4.68 1.76 -3.74
N ALA A 82 5.38 1.83 -4.87
CA ALA A 82 4.84 2.32 -6.15
C ALA A 82 3.71 1.45 -6.71
N SER A 83 3.71 0.14 -6.44
CA SER A 83 2.68 -0.79 -6.89
C SER A 83 1.84 -1.36 -5.75
N TRP A 84 2.33 -1.34 -4.50
CA TRP A 84 1.70 -2.01 -3.36
C TRP A 84 0.24 -1.62 -3.12
N PHE A 85 -0.05 -0.32 -3.12
CA PHE A 85 -1.41 0.19 -2.88
C PHE A 85 -2.35 -0.06 -4.06
N ALA A 86 -1.83 0.11 -5.28
CA ALA A 86 -2.58 -0.16 -6.50
C ALA A 86 -2.98 -1.64 -6.57
N ASP A 87 -2.03 -2.54 -6.27
CA ASP A 87 -2.20 -3.99 -6.22
C ASP A 87 -3.27 -4.42 -5.19
N ARG A 88 -3.16 -3.92 -3.94
CA ARG A 88 -3.95 -4.47 -2.82
C ARG A 88 -5.28 -3.75 -2.57
N GLN A 89 -5.39 -2.47 -2.91
CA GLN A 89 -6.56 -1.65 -2.56
C GLN A 89 -7.31 -1.21 -3.82
N MET A 90 -6.62 -0.54 -4.73
CA MET A 90 -7.29 0.11 -5.87
C MET A 90 -7.80 -0.92 -6.88
N GLY A 91 -6.96 -1.88 -7.29
CA GLY A 91 -7.34 -2.92 -8.24
C GLY A 91 -8.58 -3.69 -7.82
N PRO A 92 -8.62 -4.24 -6.58
CA PRO A 92 -9.82 -4.88 -6.04
C PRO A 92 -11.08 -4.02 -6.09
N SER A 93 -10.98 -2.75 -5.69
CA SER A 93 -12.14 -1.86 -5.80
C SER A 93 -12.57 -1.63 -7.25
N ILE A 94 -11.63 -1.49 -8.19
CA ILE A 94 -11.92 -1.26 -9.60
C ILE A 94 -12.56 -2.48 -10.25
N TYR A 95 -12.00 -3.69 -10.09
CA TYR A 95 -12.59 -4.86 -10.76
C TYR A 95 -13.90 -5.31 -10.10
N SER A 96 -14.13 -4.97 -8.84
CA SER A 96 -15.39 -5.29 -8.15
C SER A 96 -16.51 -4.28 -8.43
N TYR A 97 -16.19 -3.00 -8.62
CA TYR A 97 -17.20 -1.92 -8.64
C TYR A 97 -17.03 -0.90 -9.78
N GLY A 98 -15.99 -1.03 -10.60
CA GLY A 98 -15.77 -0.17 -11.76
C GLY A 98 -16.83 -0.41 -12.83
N THR A 99 -17.26 0.67 -13.46
CA THR A 99 -18.22 0.69 -14.59
C THR A 99 -17.52 1.03 -15.89
#